data_AF-A0A433BX59-F1
#
_entry.id   AF-A0A433BX59-F1
#
_cell.length_a   1.000
_cell.length_b   1.000
_cell.length_c   1.000
_cell.angle_alpha   90.00
_cell.angle_beta   90.00
_cell.angle_gamma   90.00
#
_symmetry.space_group_name_H-M   'P 1'
#
loop_
_entity.id
_entity.type
_entity.pdbx_description
1 polymer ?
#
loop_
_entity_poly.entity_id
_entity_poly.type
_entity_poly.pdbx_seq_one_letter_code
_entity_poly.pdbx_strand_id
1 'polypeptide(L)'
;MSHIVFYEKPGCGGNARQKAALRAAGHTLDVRDLLRTPWTPDTLLPFLQAQPVPAWFNRAAPRIRQGLIDPDTLSAEAALACLLDDPLLIRRPLMQCGTRHHLGFETEAVHAWVGLGASLTALPGSTALEGCAHSPARADSASTSIPMTGRCASPPPPSA
;
A
#
# COMPACT_ATOMS: atom_id res chain seq x y z
N MET A 1 -9.71 0.82 -25.69
CA MET A 1 -9.26 2.04 -24.97
C MET A 1 -10.36 2.49 -24.04
N SER A 2 -10.03 2.77 -22.78
CA SER A 2 -10.99 3.20 -21.75
C SER A 2 -10.54 4.53 -21.14
N HIS A 3 -11.49 5.37 -20.72
CA HIS A 3 -11.23 6.55 -19.90
C HIS A 3 -11.56 6.23 -18.45
N ILE A 4 -10.56 6.35 -17.56
CA ILE A 4 -10.66 5.90 -16.19
C ILE A 4 -10.47 7.09 -15.25
N VAL A 5 -11.46 7.34 -14.39
CA VAL A 5 -11.27 8.23 -13.24
C VAL A 5 -10.59 7.41 -12.14
N PHE A 6 -9.39 7.83 -11.73
CA PHE A 6 -8.53 7.13 -10.79
C PHE A 6 -8.40 7.96 -9.52
N TYR A 7 -9.11 7.55 -8.47
CA TYR A 7 -9.07 8.20 -7.16
C TYR A 7 -7.94 7.62 -6.31
N GLU A 8 -7.03 8.49 -5.91
CA GLU A 8 -5.80 8.09 -5.23
C GLU A 8 -5.52 8.96 -4.00
N LYS A 9 -4.70 8.46 -3.08
CA LYS A 9 -4.02 9.33 -2.11
C LYS A 9 -2.70 9.80 -2.71
N PRO A 10 -2.47 11.12 -2.87
CA PRO A 10 -1.20 11.65 -3.37
C PRO A 10 0.00 11.16 -2.54
N GLY A 11 1.15 10.98 -3.20
CA GLY A 11 2.41 10.57 -2.54
C GLY A 11 2.53 9.07 -2.22
N CYS A 12 1.59 8.23 -2.62
CA CYS A 12 1.70 6.77 -2.46
C CYS A 12 2.48 6.15 -3.64
N GLY A 13 3.66 5.59 -3.37
CA GLY A 13 4.54 5.01 -4.40
C GLY A 13 3.93 3.85 -5.20
N GLY A 14 2.95 3.13 -4.65
CA GLY A 14 2.21 2.09 -5.37
C GLY A 14 1.40 2.63 -6.56
N ASN A 15 0.84 3.82 -6.43
CA ASN A 15 -0.08 4.35 -7.44
C ASN A 15 0.64 4.70 -8.75
N ALA A 16 1.90 5.15 -8.68
CA ALA A 16 2.68 5.48 -9.87
C ALA A 16 2.79 4.27 -10.82
N ARG A 17 3.06 3.08 -10.25
CA ARG A 17 3.13 1.82 -11.01
C ARG A 17 1.77 1.41 -11.57
N GLN A 18 0.71 1.50 -10.78
CA GLN A 18 -0.66 1.20 -11.21
C GLN A 18 -1.12 2.08 -12.37
N LYS A 19 -0.87 3.40 -12.28
CA LYS A 19 -1.17 4.36 -13.35
C LYS A 19 -0.35 4.09 -14.60
N ALA A 20 0.93 3.75 -14.46
CA ALA A 20 1.78 3.39 -15.59
C ALA A 20 1.25 2.15 -16.32
N ALA A 21 0.82 1.13 -15.58
CA ALA A 21 0.23 -0.09 -16.14
C ALA A 21 -1.03 0.21 -16.99
N LEU A 22 -1.95 1.00 -16.45
CA LEU A 22 -3.18 1.40 -17.16
C LEU A 22 -2.86 2.19 -18.44
N ARG A 23 -1.89 3.12 -18.37
CA ARG A 23 -1.45 3.90 -19.54
C ARG A 23 -0.76 3.04 -20.59
N ALA A 24 0.08 2.09 -20.16
CA ALA A 24 0.75 1.14 -21.05
C ALA A 24 -0.25 0.23 -21.78
N ALA A 25 -1.38 -0.09 -21.14
CA ALA A 25 -2.52 -0.78 -21.76
C ALA A 25 -3.33 0.10 -22.73
N GLY A 26 -2.92 1.35 -22.96
CA GLY A 26 -3.60 2.29 -23.85
C GLY A 26 -4.87 2.91 -23.26
N HIS A 27 -4.98 3.02 -21.94
CA HIS A 27 -6.05 3.76 -21.26
C HIS A 27 -5.65 5.20 -20.93
N THR A 28 -6.65 6.08 -20.79
CA THR A 28 -6.45 7.45 -20.31
C THR A 28 -6.94 7.57 -18.87
N LEU A 29 -6.27 8.42 -18.07
CA LEU A 29 -6.55 8.58 -16.65
C LEU A 29 -6.90 10.03 -16.30
N ASP A 30 -8.04 10.24 -15.66
CA ASP A 30 -8.35 11.44 -14.87
C ASP A 30 -8.02 11.12 -13.40
N VAL A 31 -6.92 11.69 -12.88
CA VAL A 31 -6.43 11.37 -11.53
C VAL A 31 -7.00 12.36 -10.53
N ARG A 32 -7.71 11.86 -9.51
CA ARG A 32 -8.36 12.66 -8.47
C ARG A 32 -7.86 12.30 -7.09
N ASP A 33 -7.88 13.27 -6.19
CA ASP A 33 -7.56 13.03 -4.78
C ASP A 33 -8.77 12.43 -4.07
N LEU A 34 -8.62 11.18 -3.64
CA LEU A 34 -9.65 10.43 -2.92
C LEU A 34 -10.05 11.14 -1.62
N LEU A 35 -9.10 11.76 -0.91
CA LEU A 35 -9.34 12.38 0.39
C LEU A 35 -10.03 13.74 0.28
N ARG A 36 -9.95 14.39 -0.89
CA ARG A 36 -10.58 15.70 -1.15
C ARG A 36 -11.87 15.58 -1.95
N THR A 37 -12.23 14.40 -2.40
CA THR A 37 -13.48 14.16 -3.12
C THR A 37 -14.65 14.19 -2.12
N PRO A 38 -15.70 15.01 -2.36
CA PRO A 38 -16.85 15.08 -1.47
C PRO A 38 -17.76 13.86 -1.67
N TRP A 39 -17.41 12.75 -1.03
CA TRP A 39 -18.18 11.52 -1.12
C TRP A 39 -19.56 11.66 -0.47
N THR A 40 -20.54 11.06 -1.13
CA THR A 40 -21.88 10.78 -0.63
C THR A 40 -22.13 9.27 -0.71
N PRO A 41 -23.14 8.73 0.01
CA PRO A 41 -23.52 7.32 -0.10
C PRO A 41 -23.67 6.88 -1.56
N ASP A 42 -24.41 7.65 -2.36
CA ASP A 42 -24.71 7.33 -3.77
C ASP A 42 -23.48 7.32 -4.67
N THR A 43 -22.48 8.14 -4.35
CA THR A 43 -21.24 8.22 -5.14
C THR A 43 -20.19 7.18 -4.71
N LEU A 44 -20.19 6.76 -3.44
CA LEU A 44 -19.16 5.86 -2.92
C LEU A 44 -19.60 4.38 -2.95
N LEU A 45 -20.84 4.10 -2.60
CA LEU A 45 -21.37 2.73 -2.52
C LEU A 45 -21.21 1.92 -3.83
N PRO A 46 -21.34 2.49 -5.04
CA PRO A 46 -21.14 1.74 -6.29
C PRO A 46 -19.76 1.09 -6.41
N PHE A 47 -18.72 1.66 -5.78
CA PHE A 47 -17.37 1.06 -5.76
C PHE A 47 -17.28 -0.13 -4.81
N LEU A 48 -18.07 -0.12 -3.73
CA LEU A 48 -17.90 -0.99 -2.57
C LEU A 48 -18.81 -2.22 -2.62
N GLN A 49 -20.05 -2.05 -3.08
CA GLN A 49 -21.13 -3.03 -2.95
C GLN A 49 -20.85 -4.40 -3.60
N ALA A 50 -19.91 -4.48 -4.53
CA ALA A 50 -19.49 -5.73 -5.17
C ALA A 50 -18.51 -6.54 -4.31
N GLN A 51 -18.12 -6.03 -3.13
CA GLN A 51 -17.14 -6.63 -2.23
C GLN A 51 -17.74 -6.76 -0.83
N PRO A 52 -17.29 -7.74 -0.02
CA PRO A 52 -17.70 -7.83 1.37
C PRO A 52 -17.19 -6.62 2.17
N VAL A 53 -17.94 -6.21 3.20
CA VAL A 53 -17.65 -5.03 4.04
C VAL A 53 -16.18 -4.92 4.47
N PRO A 54 -15.52 -5.99 4.97
CA PRO A 54 -14.14 -5.85 5.43
C PRO A 54 -13.13 -5.52 4.33
N ALA A 55 -13.47 -5.79 3.06
CA ALA A 55 -12.64 -5.47 1.90
C ALA A 55 -12.74 -4.00 1.48
N TRP A 56 -13.70 -3.23 2.03
CA TRP A 56 -13.84 -1.80 1.77
C TRP A 56 -12.74 -0.97 2.43
N PHE A 57 -12.09 -1.53 3.45
CA PHE A 57 -11.20 -0.81 4.32
C PHE A 57 -9.72 -0.96 3.95
N ASN A 58 -9.00 0.14 4.00
CA ASN A 58 -7.55 0.16 4.03
C ASN A 58 -7.07 -0.32 5.41
N ARG A 59 -6.69 -1.60 5.53
CA ARG A 59 -6.18 -2.20 6.78
C ARG A 59 -4.95 -1.47 7.36
N ALA A 60 -4.24 -0.68 6.55
CA ALA A 60 -3.13 0.14 7.01
C ALA A 60 -3.56 1.48 7.67
N ALA A 61 -4.85 1.82 7.72
CA ALA A 61 -5.33 3.05 8.34
C ALA A 61 -5.05 3.06 9.86
N PRO A 62 -4.63 4.21 10.44
CA PRO A 62 -4.27 4.29 11.85
C PRO A 62 -5.37 3.80 12.79
N ARG A 63 -6.63 4.19 12.54
CA ARG A 63 -7.77 3.78 13.39
C ARG A 63 -7.99 2.27 13.41
N ILE A 64 -7.75 1.58 12.30
CA ILE A 64 -7.83 0.11 12.24
C ILE A 64 -6.63 -0.51 12.97
N ARG A 65 -5.41 -0.02 12.71
CA ARG A 65 -4.20 -0.51 13.39
C ARG A 65 -4.24 -0.33 14.91
N GLN A 66 -4.93 0.70 15.37
CA GLN A 66 -5.12 1.01 16.79
C GLN A 66 -6.32 0.27 17.39
N GLY A 67 -7.07 -0.51 16.61
CA GLY A 67 -8.26 -1.23 17.08
C GLY A 67 -9.47 -0.34 17.39
N LEU A 68 -9.47 0.92 16.96
CA LEU A 68 -10.60 1.86 17.14
C LEU A 68 -11.78 1.53 16.22
N ILE A 69 -11.50 0.83 15.12
CA ILE A 69 -12.49 0.34 14.16
C ILE A 69 -12.11 -1.09 13.82
N ASP A 70 -13.07 -2.00 13.94
CA ASP A 70 -12.95 -3.38 13.48
C ASP A 70 -13.86 -3.62 12.26
N PRO A 71 -13.28 -3.64 11.04
CA PRO A 71 -14.04 -3.86 9.80
C PRO A 71 -14.84 -5.16 9.76
N ASP A 72 -14.41 -6.18 10.49
CA ASP A 72 -15.01 -7.51 10.44
C ASP A 72 -16.30 -7.63 11.27
N THR A 73 -16.62 -6.59 12.05
CA THR A 73 -17.80 -6.54 12.94
C THR A 73 -18.89 -5.57 12.47
N LEU A 74 -18.60 -4.73 11.46
CA LEU A 74 -19.50 -3.67 11.04
C LEU A 74 -20.57 -4.17 10.06
N SER A 75 -21.78 -3.59 10.17
CA SER A 75 -22.78 -3.68 9.10
C SER A 75 -22.36 -2.85 7.89
N ALA A 76 -22.99 -3.10 6.73
CA ALA A 76 -22.75 -2.32 5.53
C ALA A 76 -23.08 -0.83 5.72
N GLU A 77 -24.18 -0.49 6.40
CA GLU A 77 -24.53 0.92 6.64
C GLU A 77 -23.55 1.59 7.59
N ALA A 78 -23.19 0.91 8.69
CA ALA A 78 -22.23 1.45 9.66
C ALA A 78 -20.85 1.64 9.04
N ALA A 79 -20.39 0.67 8.24
CA ALA A 79 -19.15 0.77 7.51
C ALA A 79 -19.15 1.95 6.54
N LEU A 80 -20.21 2.12 5.73
CA LEU A 80 -20.31 3.23 4.80
C LEU A 80 -20.27 4.58 5.53
N ALA A 81 -20.97 4.72 6.66
CA ALA A 81 -20.91 5.92 7.48
C ALA A 81 -19.49 6.24 7.98
N CYS A 82 -18.76 5.22 8.45
CA CYS A 82 -17.35 5.40 8.85
C CYS A 82 -16.46 5.86 7.69
N LEU A 83 -16.65 5.30 6.49
CA LEU A 83 -15.85 5.66 5.31
C LEU A 83 -16.12 7.09 4.81
N LEU A 84 -17.36 7.57 4.96
CA LEU A 84 -17.73 8.95 4.64
C LEU A 84 -17.18 9.96 5.65
N ASP A 85 -17.15 9.60 6.93
CA ASP A 85 -16.58 10.42 8.01
C ASP A 85 -15.05 10.52 7.92
N ASP A 86 -14.37 9.40 7.67
CA ASP A 86 -12.91 9.33 7.51
C ASP A 86 -12.51 8.62 6.20
N PRO A 87 -12.38 9.37 5.08
CA PRO A 87 -11.97 8.82 3.79
C PRO A 87 -10.61 8.12 3.79
N LEU A 88 -9.77 8.31 4.81
CA LEU A 88 -8.48 7.61 4.93
C LEU A 88 -8.66 6.10 5.18
N LEU A 89 -9.85 5.71 5.67
CA LEU A 89 -10.25 4.32 5.87
C LEU A 89 -10.55 3.60 4.56
N ILE A 90 -10.82 4.30 3.46
CA ILE A 90 -11.22 3.70 2.19
C ILE A 90 -10.04 2.92 1.56
N ARG A 91 -10.28 1.67 1.19
CA ARG A 91 -9.33 0.87 0.37
C ARG A 91 -9.17 1.56 -0.98
N ARG A 92 -7.92 1.65 -1.43
CA ARG A 92 -7.53 2.42 -2.61
C ARG A 92 -6.68 1.58 -3.58
N PRO A 93 -6.63 1.95 -4.87
CA PRO A 93 -7.37 3.05 -5.52
C PRO A 93 -8.87 2.76 -5.67
N LEU A 94 -9.66 3.78 -5.95
CA LEU A 94 -11.01 3.61 -6.55
C LEU A 94 -10.91 3.95 -8.03
N MET A 95 -11.52 3.16 -8.90
CA MET A 95 -11.46 3.35 -10.34
C MET A 95 -12.85 3.29 -10.96
N GLN A 96 -13.15 4.25 -11.83
CA GLN A 96 -14.43 4.33 -12.53
C GLN A 96 -14.20 4.43 -14.04
N CYS A 97 -14.96 3.64 -14.81
CA CYS A 97 -14.98 3.68 -16.28
C CYS A 97 -16.44 3.68 -16.75
N GLY A 98 -16.96 4.87 -17.11
CA GLY A 98 -18.38 5.05 -17.41
C GLY A 98 -19.23 4.74 -16.17
N THR A 99 -20.13 3.76 -16.28
CA THR A 99 -21.00 3.28 -15.19
C THR A 99 -20.37 2.18 -14.33
N ARG A 100 -19.19 1.67 -14.72
CA ARG A 100 -18.51 0.58 -14.02
C ARG A 100 -17.56 1.14 -12.97
N HIS A 101 -17.55 0.52 -11.80
CA HIS A 101 -16.74 0.91 -10.64
C HIS A 101 -15.89 -0.28 -10.20
N HIS A 102 -14.69 0.00 -9.68
CA HIS A 102 -13.74 -1.00 -9.22
C HIS A 102 -13.01 -0.52 -7.97
N LEU A 103 -12.86 -1.43 -7.01
CA LEU A 103 -12.21 -1.19 -5.72
C LEU A 103 -10.85 -1.89 -5.66
N GLY A 104 -9.82 -1.13 -5.31
CA GLY A 104 -8.45 -1.65 -5.19
C GLY A 104 -7.78 -1.84 -6.55
N PHE A 105 -6.63 -2.50 -6.53
CA PHE A 105 -5.87 -2.81 -7.74
C PHE A 105 -5.25 -4.19 -7.59
N GLU A 106 -6.01 -5.20 -7.96
CA GLU A 106 -5.51 -6.56 -8.15
C GLU A 106 -5.33 -6.79 -9.65
N THR A 107 -4.11 -7.09 -10.09
CA THR A 107 -3.74 -7.09 -11.52
C THR A 107 -4.69 -7.92 -12.37
N GLU A 108 -5.03 -9.13 -11.93
CA GLU A 108 -5.96 -10.01 -12.65
C GLU A 108 -7.38 -9.45 -12.69
N ALA A 109 -7.89 -8.92 -11.57
CA ALA A 109 -9.22 -8.34 -11.50
C ALA A 109 -9.33 -7.06 -12.35
N VAL A 110 -8.29 -6.23 -12.38
CA VAL A 110 -8.23 -5.03 -13.22
C VAL A 110 -8.11 -5.42 -14.70
N HIS A 111 -7.34 -6.46 -15.02
CA HIS A 111 -7.27 -7.00 -16.37
C HIS A 111 -8.63 -7.52 -16.84
N ALA A 112 -9.35 -8.29 -16.02
CA ALA A 112 -10.70 -8.73 -16.35
C ALA A 112 -11.70 -7.56 -16.50
N TRP A 113 -11.50 -6.46 -15.77
CA TRP A 113 -12.39 -5.31 -15.76
C TRP A 113 -12.24 -4.38 -16.99
N VAL A 114 -11.03 -3.93 -17.29
CA VAL A 114 -10.74 -2.95 -18.37
C VAL A 114 -9.74 -3.43 -19.41
N GLY A 115 -9.07 -4.56 -19.17
CA GLY A 115 -8.04 -5.11 -20.05
C GLY A 115 -6.70 -4.43 -19.88
N LEU A 116 -5.71 -5.12 -19.30
CA LEU A 116 -4.33 -4.62 -19.23
C LEU A 116 -3.46 -5.04 -20.44
N GLY A 117 -4.03 -5.78 -21.39
CA GLY A 117 -3.29 -6.34 -22.54
C GLY A 117 -2.17 -7.30 -22.15
N ALA A 118 -1.18 -7.48 -23.02
CA ALA A 118 0.03 -8.29 -22.76
C ALA A 118 0.93 -7.73 -21.63
N SER A 119 0.55 -6.61 -21.01
CA SER A 119 1.26 -6.00 -19.87
C SER A 119 1.21 -6.85 -18.59
N LEU A 120 0.44 -7.94 -18.57
CA LEU A 120 0.45 -8.93 -17.48
C LEU A 120 1.87 -9.45 -17.17
N THR A 121 2.74 -9.56 -18.16
CA THR A 121 4.14 -10.00 -17.98
C THR A 121 5.05 -8.93 -17.37
N ALA A 122 4.62 -7.67 -17.36
CA ALA A 122 5.40 -6.53 -16.84
C ALA A 122 4.98 -6.10 -15.42
N LEU A 123 4.00 -6.78 -14.81
CA LEU A 123 3.48 -6.47 -13.48
C LEU A 123 3.85 -7.58 -12.49
N PRO A 124 4.56 -7.30 -11.38
CA PRO A 124 4.86 -8.31 -10.39
C PRO A 124 3.56 -8.70 -9.66
N GLY A 125 3.23 -9.99 -9.71
CA GLY A 125 2.03 -10.58 -9.13
C GLY A 125 1.68 -11.97 -9.64
N SER A 126 2.27 -12.45 -10.75
CA SER A 126 1.99 -13.82 -11.23
C SER A 126 2.95 -14.91 -10.74
N THR A 127 4.10 -14.61 -10.11
CA THR A 127 4.93 -15.63 -9.43
C THR A 127 5.85 -15.04 -8.34
N ALA A 128 5.92 -15.72 -7.19
CA ALA A 128 6.80 -15.55 -6.01
C ALA A 128 6.55 -14.31 -5.11
N LEU A 129 6.11 -14.37 -3.84
CA LEU A 129 6.56 -15.19 -2.71
C LEU A 129 8.08 -15.22 -2.54
N GLU A 130 8.71 -14.13 -2.09
CA GLU A 130 9.80 -14.21 -1.11
C GLU A 130 9.95 -12.89 -0.35
N GLY A 131 10.35 -13.01 0.91
CA GLY A 131 10.18 -12.02 1.96
C GLY A 131 11.05 -10.78 1.84
N CYS A 132 10.71 -9.83 2.70
CA CYS A 132 11.47 -8.64 3.04
C CYS A 132 13.00 -8.88 3.06
N ALA A 133 13.71 -8.33 2.09
CA ALA A 133 15.12 -8.02 2.24
C ALA A 133 15.24 -6.67 2.97
N HIS A 134 15.20 -6.72 4.31
CA HIS A 134 15.82 -5.71 5.14
C HIS A 134 17.31 -5.74 4.79
N SER A 135 17.88 -4.66 4.26
CA SER A 135 19.33 -4.58 4.08
C SER A 135 19.97 -4.42 5.47
N PRO A 136 20.76 -5.38 6.00
CA PRO A 136 21.71 -5.02 7.04
C PRO A 136 22.85 -4.25 6.37
N ALA A 137 23.11 -3.06 6.90
CA ALA A 137 24.28 -2.28 6.54
C ALA A 137 25.55 -3.14 6.64
N ARG A 138 26.38 -3.09 5.59
CA ARG A 138 27.71 -3.69 5.57
C ARG A 138 28.58 -3.00 6.61
N ALA A 139 28.90 -3.69 7.70
CA ALA A 139 30.05 -3.37 8.54
C ALA A 139 31.20 -4.28 8.08
N ASP A 140 32.00 -3.78 7.13
CA ASP A 140 33.23 -4.45 6.71
C ASP A 140 34.27 -4.29 7.82
N SER A 141 34.68 -5.41 8.39
CA SER A 141 35.77 -5.54 9.35
C SER A 141 37.08 -5.61 8.58
N ALA A 142 37.95 -4.61 8.73
CA ALA A 142 39.34 -4.71 8.32
C ALA A 142 40.22 -4.95 9.55
N SER A 143 40.59 -6.22 9.72
CA SER A 143 41.63 -6.67 10.64
C SER A 143 43.00 -6.43 9.99
N THR A 144 43.94 -5.81 10.71
CA THR A 144 45.38 -5.92 10.40
C THR A 144 46.16 -5.97 11.71
N SER A 145 46.64 -7.18 12.01
CA SER A 145 47.60 -7.52 13.06
C SER A 145 49.00 -6.99 12.75
N ILE A 146 49.74 -6.45 13.73
CA ILE A 146 51.17 -6.75 13.98
C ILE A 146 51.53 -6.45 15.48
N PRO A 147 52.69 -6.86 16.08
CA PRO A 147 52.70 -7.71 17.28
C PRO A 147 53.54 -7.18 18.48
N MET A 148 53.52 -7.94 19.60
CA MET A 148 54.57 -8.16 20.62
C MET A 148 55.55 -7.00 20.93
N THR A 149 55.61 -6.41 22.13
CA THR A 149 56.27 -6.93 23.34
C THR A 149 56.22 -5.85 24.41
N GLY A 150 56.06 -6.21 25.69
CA GLY A 150 56.15 -5.23 26.78
C GLY A 150 55.69 -5.77 28.12
N ARG A 151 56.58 -6.54 28.75
CA ARG A 151 56.42 -7.13 30.09
C ARG A 151 56.64 -6.05 31.17
N CYS A 152 56.15 -6.36 32.37
CA CYS A 152 56.52 -5.78 33.68
C CYS A 152 55.86 -4.45 34.10
N ALA A 153 54.91 -4.53 35.04
CA ALA A 153 55.17 -4.35 36.48
C ALA A 153 53.96 -3.70 37.18
N SER A 154 53.30 -4.46 38.08
CA SER A 154 52.61 -3.87 39.23
C SER A 154 53.67 -3.43 40.25
N PRO A 155 53.46 -2.30 40.95
CA PRO A 155 53.37 -2.38 42.41
C PRO A 155 52.38 -1.31 42.99
N PRO A 156 52.34 -1.06 44.31
CA PRO A 156 51.36 -1.56 45.29
C PRO A 156 50.41 -0.45 45.83
N PRO A 157 49.42 -0.75 46.71
CA PRO A 157 48.60 0.28 47.35
C PRO A 157 49.32 0.89 48.56
N PRO A 158 48.96 2.12 48.96
CA PRO A 158 48.72 2.34 50.40
C PRO A 158 47.55 3.28 50.74
N SER A 159 46.72 2.75 51.66
CA SER A 159 46.18 3.32 52.91
C SER A 159 45.54 4.72 52.95
N ALA A 160 44.22 4.73 53.22
CA ALA A 160 43.63 5.21 54.47
C ALA A 160 42.27 4.52 54.68
#